data_AF-A0A919MB90-F1
#
_entry.id   AF-A0A919MB90-F1
#
_cell.length_a   1.000
_cell.length_b   1.000
_cell.length_c   1.000
_cell.angle_alpha   90.00
_cell.angle_beta   90.00
_cell.angle_gamma   90.00
#
_symmetry.space_group_name_H-M   'P 1'
#
loop_
_entity.id
_entity.type
_entity.pdbx_description
1 polymer ?
#
loop_
_entity_poly.entity_id
_entity_poly.type
_entity_poly.pdbx_seq_one_letter_code
_entity_poly.pdbx_strand_id
1 'polypeptide(L)' 'MQRVIHLRTMHLGPDELLLAAKIGVDADDEARDIAATIDDAEARVRAAVPTAKIIYLEPDIYRPDTVASPS' A
#
# COMPACT_ATOMS: atom_id res chain seq x y z
N MET A 1 -7.68 -2.62 11.42
CA MET A 1 -7.64 -3.80 10.51
C MET A 1 -6.89 -3.41 9.23
N GLN A 2 -5.78 -4.06 8.88
CA GLN A 2 -4.96 -3.67 7.72
C GLN A 2 -5.64 -4.04 6.40
N ARG A 3 -5.92 -3.06 5.54
CA ARG A 3 -6.64 -3.26 4.27
C ARG A 3 -6.03 -2.43 3.14
N VAL A 4 -6.01 -2.95 1.91
CA VAL A 4 -5.68 -2.11 0.73
C VAL A 4 -6.91 -1.30 0.35
N ILE A 5 -6.81 0.03 0.40
CA ILE A 5 -7.87 0.97 0.03
C ILE A 5 -7.82 1.24 -1.47
N HIS A 6 -6.62 1.44 -2.01
CA HIS A 6 -6.39 1.69 -3.42
C HIS A 6 -5.06 1.04 -3.84
N LEU A 7 -5.02 0.53 -5.07
CA LEU A 7 -3.81 -0.05 -5.65
C LEU A 7 -3.73 0.33 -7.12
N ARG A 8 -2.56 0.80 -7.53
CA ARG A 8 -2.21 1.01 -8.92
C ARG A 8 -0.84 0.41 -9.19
N THR A 9 -0.71 -0.20 -10.36
CA THR A 9 0.56 -0.72 -10.86
C THR A 9 0.82 -0.19 -12.26
N MET A 10 2.09 0.03 -12.58
CA MET A 10 2.52 0.49 -13.90
C MET A 10 3.84 -0.18 -14.27
N HIS A 11 3.90 -0.83 -15.43
CA HIS A 11 5.16 -1.31 -15.97
C HIS A 11 5.97 -0.09 -16.45
N LEU A 12 7.18 0.06 -15.93
CA LEU A 12 8.16 1.05 -16.38
C LEU A 12 9.08 0.46 -17.46
N GLY A 13 9.18 -0.86 -17.48
CA GLY A 13 9.93 -1.65 -18.45
C GLY A 13 9.52 -3.13 -18.37
N PRO A 14 10.21 -4.02 -19.10
CA PRO A 14 9.89 -5.46 -19.11
C PRO A 14 10.04 -6.13 -17.73
N ASP A 15 11.01 -5.70 -16.93
CA ASP A 15 11.33 -6.29 -15.62
C ASP A 15 11.18 -5.29 -14.45
N GLU A 16 10.53 -4.16 -14.70
CA GLU A 16 10.37 -3.09 -13.73
C GLU A 16 8.90 -2.66 -13.60
N LEU A 17 8.38 -2.83 -12.39
CA LEU A 17 7.04 -2.48 -11.98
C LEU A 17 7.09 -1.37 -10.92
N LEU A 18 6.30 -0.33 -11.13
CA LEU A 18 5.91 0.60 -10.08
C LEU A 18 4.62 0.09 -9.43
N LEU A 19 4.64 0.02 -8.10
CA LEU A 19 3.45 -0.23 -7.27
C LEU A 19 3.19 1.00 -6.40
N ALA A 20 1.97 1.51 -6.46
CA ALA A 20 1.48 2.54 -5.55
C ALA A 20 0.23 2.02 -4.85
N ALA A 21 0.23 2.00 -3.52
CA ALA A 21 -0.91 1.53 -2.75
C ALA A 21 -1.22 2.43 -1.57
N LYS A 22 -2.50 2.56 -1.31
CA LYS A 22 -3.06 3.20 -0.12
C LYS A 22 -3.47 2.12 0.85
N ILE A 23 -2.91 2.15 2.06
CA ILE A 23 -3.18 1.15 3.09
C ILE A 23 -4.02 1.78 4.21
N GLY A 24 -5.06 1.04 4.60
CA GLY A 24 -5.95 1.40 5.69
C GLY A 24 -5.33 1.11 7.03
N VAL A 25 -5.28 2.16 7.86
CA VAL A 25 -4.90 2.11 9.27
C VAL A 25 -6.09 2.55 10.13
N ASP A 26 -6.08 2.18 11.41
CA ASP A 26 -7.10 2.64 12.35
C ASP A 26 -6.76 4.08 12.82
N ALA A 27 -7.77 4.86 13.21
CA ALA A 27 -7.60 6.29 13.51
C ALA A 27 -6.78 6.55 14.78
N ASP A 28 -6.68 5.55 15.63
CA ASP A 28 -5.98 5.52 16.91
C ASP A 28 -4.64 4.77 16.83
N ASP A 29 -4.24 4.28 15.65
CA ASP A 29 -2.92 3.66 15.46
C ASP A 29 -1.81 4.68 15.73
N GLU A 30 -0.81 4.25 16.50
CA GLU A 30 0.37 5.08 16.75
C GLU A 30 1.27 5.12 15.51
N ALA A 31 1.96 6.26 15.31
CA ALA A 31 2.83 6.45 14.16
C ALA A 31 3.91 5.35 14.00
N ARG A 32 4.38 4.77 15.11
CA ARG A 32 5.35 3.65 15.09
C ARG A 32 4.76 2.37 14.52
N ASP A 33 3.50 2.09 14.82
CA ASP A 33 2.81 0.86 14.40
C ASP A 33 2.40 0.99 12.93
N ILE A 34 2.04 2.20 12.50
CA ILE A 34 1.83 2.55 11.09
C ILE A 34 3.12 2.34 10.30
N ALA A 35 4.26 2.86 10.77
CA ALA A 35 5.55 2.69 10.10
C ALA A 35 5.94 1.21 9.97
N ALA A 36 5.85 0.44 11.07
CA ALA A 36 6.14 -0.99 11.06
C ALA A 36 5.22 -1.75 10.07
N THR A 37 3.95 -1.38 10.01
CA THR A 37 2.98 -1.97 9.07
C THR A 37 3.36 -1.67 7.61
N ILE A 38 3.82 -0.45 7.30
CA ILE A 38 4.30 -0.06 5.97
C ILE A 38 5.54 -0.88 5.59
N ASP A 39 6.52 -0.96 6.49
CA ASP A 39 7.77 -1.71 6.26
C ASP A 39 7.48 -3.19 6.00
N ASP A 40 6.61 -3.80 6.80
CA ASP A 40 6.18 -5.19 6.64
C ASP A 40 5.44 -5.42 5.31
N ALA A 41 4.58 -4.47 4.92
CA ALA A 41 3.86 -4.54 3.65
C ALA A 41 4.83 -4.42 2.45
N GLU A 42 5.79 -3.51 2.50
CA GLU A 42 6.81 -3.36 1.48
C GLU A 42 7.64 -4.64 1.35
N ALA A 43 8.10 -5.21 2.47
CA ALA A 43 8.87 -6.44 2.50
C ALA A 43 8.10 -7.61 1.85
N ARG A 44 6.80 -7.76 2.17
CA ARG A 44 5.95 -8.78 1.55
C ARG A 44 5.79 -8.57 0.05
N VAL A 45 5.62 -7.33 -0.40
CA VAL A 45 5.52 -7.02 -1.84
C VAL A 45 6.82 -7.38 -2.54
N ARG A 46 7.99 -7.00 -2.00
CA ARG A 46 9.29 -7.31 -2.60
C ARG A 46 9.57 -8.81 -2.68
N ALA A 47 9.16 -9.56 -1.66
CA ALA A 47 9.30 -11.02 -1.65
C ALA A 47 8.40 -11.69 -2.70
N ALA A 48 7.14 -11.25 -2.82
CA ALA A 48 6.18 -11.86 -3.74
C ALA A 48 6.33 -11.39 -5.19
N VAL A 49 6.77 -10.14 -5.40
CA VAL A 49 6.88 -9.49 -6.71
C VAL A 49 8.26 -8.82 -6.83
N PRO A 50 9.33 -9.58 -7.07
CA PRO A 50 10.69 -9.03 -7.13
C PRO A 50 10.91 -7.95 -8.21
N THR A 51 10.04 -7.87 -9.22
CA THR A 51 10.06 -6.83 -10.26
C THR A 51 9.46 -5.50 -9.81
N ALA A 52 8.77 -5.45 -8.66
CA ALA A 52 8.31 -4.20 -8.04
C ALA A 52 9.50 -3.41 -7.46
N LYS A 53 10.20 -2.67 -8.33
CA LYS A 53 11.41 -1.92 -7.94
C LYS A 53 11.06 -0.62 -7.24
N ILE A 54 9.98 0.03 -7.69
CA ILE A 54 9.47 1.28 -7.11
C ILE A 54 8.17 0.96 -6.38
N ILE A 55 8.16 1.19 -5.07
CA ILE A 55 7.00 0.94 -4.20
C ILE A 55 6.69 2.22 -3.43
N TYR A 56 5.47 2.71 -3.57
CA TYR A 56 4.91 3.79 -2.74
C TYR A 56 3.76 3.22 -1.93
N LEU A 57 3.90 3.24 -0.60
CA LEU A 57 2.84 2.90 0.33
C LEU A 57 2.49 4.14 1.13
N GLU A 58 1.24 4.56 1.07
CA GLU A 58 0.73 5.67 1.87
C GLU A 58 -0.33 5.16 2.86
N PRO A 59 -0.23 5.51 4.15
CA PRO A 59 -1.29 5.19 5.12
C PRO A 59 -2.46 6.16 4.97
N ASP A 60 -3.68 5.67 5.23
CA ASP A 60 -4.87 6.49 5.41
C ASP A 60 -5.84 5.85 6.37
N ILE A 61 -6.62 6.67 7.06
CA ILE A 61 -7.61 6.20 8.01
C ILE A 61 -8.69 5.44 7.25
N TYR A 62 -8.84 4.17 7.59
CA TYR A 62 -9.85 3.34 6.97
C TYR A 62 -11.25 3.84 7.38
N ARG A 63 -12.04 4.26 6.38
CA ARG A 63 -13.45 4.66 6.55
C ARG A 63 -14.33 3.68 5.76
N PRO A 64 -15.19 2.90 6.43
CA PRO A 64 -16.02 1.90 5.75
C PRO A 64 -17.01 2.51 4.74
N ASP A 65 -17.32 3.80 4.85
CA ASP A 65 -18.31 4.48 4.00
C ASP A 65 -17.72 5.09 2.71
N THR A 66 -16.38 5.11 2.55
CA THR A 66 -15.71 5.74 1.38
C THR A 66 -15.34 4.74 0.27
N VAL A 67 -15.66 3.46 0.43
CA VAL A 67 -15.41 2.43 -0.62
C VAL A 67 -16.46 2.46 -1.74
N ALA A 68 -16.73 3.64 -2.32
CA ALA A 68 -17.43 3.77 -3.59
C ALA A 68 -17.21 5.16 -4.20
N SER A 69 -16.27 5.27 -5.13
CA SER A 69 -16.45 5.93 -6.44
C SER A 69 -15.11 5.93 -7.20
N PRO A 70 -14.95 5.17 -8.30
CA PRO A 70 -13.85 5.38 -9.22
C PRO A 70 -14.09 6.68 -10.00
N SER A 71 -13.08 7.56 -10.04
CA SER A 71 -12.99 8.62 -11.06
C SER A 71 -12.42 8.08 -12.36
#